data_AF-A0A1M2VDJ2-F1
#
_entry.id   AF-A0A1M2VDJ2-F1
#
_cell.length_a   1.000
_cell.length_b   1.000
_cell.length_c   1.000
_cell.angle_alpha   90.00
_cell.angle_beta   90.00
_cell.angle_gamma   90.00
#
_symmetry.space_group_name_H-M   'P 1'
#
loop_
_entity.id
_entity.type
_entity.pdbx_description
1 polymer ?
#
loop_
_entity_poly.entity_id
_entity_poly.type
_entity_poly.pdbx_seq_one_letter_code
_entity_poly.pdbx_strand_id
1 'polypeptide(L)'
;MVKDLNDQEALSAAEAIQTKVYVVYLKNELEIPFPNKPWYRYKICPIAPSLRAEDRDEGYAADMCIPIFPNTSHPRGRTPLHTEPVFPYSNCYHWAEFQTNIRVRARPEGFDERRAIMLKGPEKVKMNRYWGDDITRMDELQRQHRIATGWQAPAAQPEISDSSEVSLDRHHTSASASTSSVNSGSSCADSALSEESEDSVGAVMNIFAGPNQDIIVLPLVDLWLDLAENLKQEDIPNPLDFFKERDAVV
;
A
#
# COMPACT_ATOMS: atom_id res chain seq x y z
N MET A 1 16.97 -2.53 9.62
CA MET A 1 16.41 -1.35 8.94
C MET A 1 17.47 -0.34 8.52
N VAL A 2 18.41 0.03 9.41
CA VAL A 2 19.31 1.19 9.21
C VAL A 2 20.82 0.88 9.22
N LYS A 3 21.21 -0.40 9.24
CA LYS A 3 22.65 -0.79 9.26
C LYS A 3 23.44 -0.25 8.09
N ASP A 4 22.82 -0.16 6.91
CA ASP A 4 23.47 0.30 5.70
C ASP A 4 23.64 1.83 5.65
N LEU A 5 23.07 2.57 6.61
CA LEU A 5 23.13 4.03 6.69
C LEU A 5 24.35 4.55 7.44
N ASN A 6 25.05 3.69 8.20
CA ASN A 6 26.12 4.09 9.11
C ASN A 6 25.75 5.24 10.07
N ASP A 7 24.47 5.35 10.42
CA ASP A 7 23.94 6.35 11.36
C ASP A 7 23.82 5.72 12.75
N GLN A 8 24.62 6.21 13.70
CA GLN A 8 24.67 5.68 15.06
C GLN A 8 23.39 5.98 15.87
N GLU A 9 22.73 7.11 15.62
CA GLU A 9 21.47 7.48 16.28
C GLU A 9 20.35 6.55 15.80
N ALA A 10 20.23 6.40 14.48
CA ALA A 10 19.26 5.48 13.89
C ALA A 10 19.51 4.03 14.32
N LEU A 11 20.78 3.59 14.37
CA LEU A 11 21.16 2.26 14.86
C LEU A 11 20.74 2.05 16.32
N SER A 12 21.03 3.01 17.19
CA SER A 12 20.67 2.93 18.61
C SER A 12 19.15 2.93 18.80
N ALA A 13 18.43 3.76 18.04
CA ALA A 13 16.96 3.78 18.03
C ALA A 13 16.39 2.44 17.56
N ALA A 14 16.92 1.88 16.47
CA ALA A 14 16.51 0.58 15.95
C ALA A 14 16.78 -0.57 16.93
N GLU A 15 17.89 -0.53 17.69
CA GLU A 15 18.22 -1.51 18.73
C GLU A 15 17.33 -1.38 19.97
N ALA A 16 16.84 -0.17 20.26
CA ALA A 16 15.96 0.09 21.40
C ALA A 16 14.49 -0.32 21.15
N ILE A 17 14.10 -0.57 19.90
CA ILE A 17 12.71 -0.92 19.57
C ILE A 17 12.43 -2.38 19.84
N GLN A 18 11.41 -2.62 20.65
CA GLN A 18 10.79 -3.92 20.76
C GLN A 18 9.94 -4.18 19.51
N THR A 19 10.48 -4.94 18.57
CA THR A 19 9.78 -5.33 17.36
C THR A 19 8.63 -6.28 17.67
N LYS A 20 7.53 -6.15 16.92
CA LYS A 20 6.37 -7.05 16.99
C LYS A 20 6.15 -7.78 15.67
N VAL A 21 5.37 -8.85 15.73
CA VAL A 21 4.94 -9.62 14.56
C VAL A 21 3.56 -9.14 14.15
N TYR A 22 3.42 -8.73 12.89
CA TYR A 22 2.19 -8.18 12.34
C TYR A 22 1.62 -9.09 11.25
N VAL A 23 0.30 -9.10 11.11
CA VAL A 23 -0.38 -9.72 9.97
C VAL A 23 -0.65 -8.65 8.92
N VAL A 24 -0.30 -8.92 7.67
CA VAL A 24 -0.43 -7.97 6.58
C VAL A 24 -1.01 -8.64 5.33
N TYR A 25 -1.72 -7.87 4.53
CA TYR A 25 -2.09 -8.23 3.17
C TYR A 25 -1.11 -7.58 2.19
N LEU A 26 -0.41 -8.38 1.39
CA LEU A 26 0.44 -7.88 0.31
C LEU A 26 -0.43 -7.43 -0.86
N LYS A 27 -0.48 -6.11 -1.10
CA LYS A 27 -1.37 -5.49 -2.08
C LYS A 27 -0.74 -5.42 -3.46
N ASN A 28 0.43 -4.78 -3.55
CA ASN A 28 1.16 -4.60 -4.81
C ASN A 28 2.64 -4.92 -4.62
N GLU A 29 3.21 -5.58 -5.61
CA GLU A 29 4.66 -5.65 -5.84
C GLU A 29 5.07 -4.30 -6.44
N LEU A 30 5.95 -3.58 -5.76
CA LEU A 30 6.42 -2.27 -6.22
C LEU A 30 7.72 -2.36 -7.02
N GLU A 31 8.35 -3.53 -7.03
CA GLU A 31 9.56 -3.84 -7.78
C GLU A 31 9.52 -5.28 -8.27
N ILE A 32 10.08 -5.50 -9.46
CA ILE A 32 10.27 -6.86 -10.00
C ILE A 32 11.41 -7.53 -9.22
N PRO A 33 11.26 -8.79 -8.81
CA PRO A 33 12.35 -9.51 -8.16
C PRO A 33 13.50 -9.75 -9.14
N PHE A 34 14.59 -9.02 -8.98
CA PHE A 34 15.83 -9.24 -9.72
C PHE A 34 16.76 -10.21 -8.97
N PRO A 35 17.55 -11.02 -9.71
CA PRO A 35 18.60 -11.84 -9.10
C PRO A 35 19.54 -10.99 -8.25
N ASN A 36 19.93 -11.48 -7.08
CA ASN A 36 20.87 -10.85 -6.14
C ASN A 36 20.40 -9.57 -5.44
N LYS A 37 19.13 -9.14 -5.59
CA LYS A 37 18.60 -8.10 -4.72
C LYS A 37 18.42 -8.64 -3.29
N PRO A 38 18.94 -7.96 -2.25
CA PRO A 38 18.83 -8.42 -0.88
C PRO A 38 17.43 -8.23 -0.27
N TRP A 39 16.56 -7.47 -0.94
CA TRP A 39 15.19 -7.19 -0.52
C TRP A 39 14.32 -6.76 -1.71
N TYR A 40 12.99 -6.81 -1.53
CA TYR A 40 11.97 -6.42 -2.51
C TYR A 40 10.95 -5.46 -1.88
N ARG A 41 10.43 -4.48 -2.63
CA ARG A 41 9.42 -3.54 -2.13
C ARG A 41 8.01 -4.03 -2.35
N TYR A 42 7.19 -3.89 -1.30
CA TYR A 42 5.77 -4.19 -1.34
C TYR A 42 4.97 -3.04 -0.76
N LYS A 43 3.79 -2.79 -1.36
CA LYS A 43 2.72 -2.06 -0.71
C LYS A 43 1.89 -3.06 0.09
N ILE A 44 1.69 -2.78 1.37
CA ILE A 44 0.95 -3.64 2.28
C ILE A 44 -0.27 -2.92 2.85
N CYS A 45 -1.26 -3.72 3.24
CA CYS A 45 -2.37 -3.31 4.09
C CYS A 45 -2.32 -4.12 5.39
N PRO A 46 -1.90 -3.52 6.51
CA PRO A 46 -1.91 -4.21 7.79
C PRO A 46 -3.32 -4.69 8.19
N ILE A 47 -3.40 -5.85 8.82
CA ILE A 47 -4.64 -6.46 9.30
C ILE A 47 -4.82 -6.13 10.77
N ALA A 48 -6.03 -5.71 11.14
CA ALA A 48 -6.36 -5.35 12.50
C ALA A 48 -7.17 -6.45 13.20
N PRO A 49 -6.95 -6.72 14.49
CA PRO A 49 -7.75 -7.65 15.31
C PRO A 49 -9.01 -6.99 15.90
N SER A 50 -9.32 -5.75 15.52
CA SER A 50 -10.42 -4.95 16.05
C SER A 50 -10.97 -3.97 15.03
N LEU A 51 -12.11 -3.34 15.35
CA LEU A 51 -12.58 -2.16 14.63
C LEU A 51 -11.59 -1.00 14.79
N ARG A 52 -11.60 -0.10 13.80
CA ARG A 52 -10.78 1.12 13.83
C ARG A 52 -11.37 2.12 14.81
N ALA A 53 -10.52 2.88 15.49
CA ALA A 53 -10.97 4.06 16.23
C ALA A 53 -11.50 5.12 15.25
N GLU A 54 -12.51 5.87 15.68
CA GLU A 54 -12.99 7.01 14.89
C GLU A 54 -11.96 8.14 14.91
N ASP A 55 -11.85 8.82 13.78
CA ASP A 55 -11.03 10.02 13.62
C ASP A 55 -11.78 10.96 12.67
N ARG A 56 -12.30 12.05 13.24
CA ARG A 56 -13.15 12.99 12.51
C ARG A 56 -12.37 13.91 11.60
N ASP A 57 -11.10 14.16 11.92
CA ASP A 57 -10.24 15.02 11.13
C ASP A 57 -9.88 14.35 9.81
N GLU A 58 -9.72 13.02 9.83
CA GLU A 58 -9.46 12.20 8.64
C GLU A 58 -10.71 11.51 8.07
N GLY A 59 -11.88 11.73 8.68
CA GLY A 59 -13.15 11.15 8.23
C GLY A 59 -13.30 9.64 8.47
N TYR A 60 -12.46 9.02 9.31
CA TYR A 60 -12.57 7.61 9.65
C TYR A 60 -13.73 7.34 10.62
N ALA A 61 -14.59 6.39 10.24
CA ALA A 61 -15.61 5.81 11.09
C ALA A 61 -15.28 4.35 11.43
N ALA A 62 -15.74 3.86 12.60
CA ALA A 62 -15.43 2.51 13.08
C ALA A 62 -15.92 1.38 12.15
N ASP A 63 -16.94 1.66 11.34
CA ASP A 63 -17.53 0.72 10.39
C ASP A 63 -16.92 0.78 8.98
N MET A 64 -15.85 1.57 8.78
CA MET A 64 -15.05 1.59 7.54
C MET A 64 -13.98 0.50 7.57
N CYS A 65 -14.44 -0.74 7.70
CA CYS A 65 -13.60 -1.91 7.73
C CYS A 65 -14.27 -3.09 7.02
N ILE A 66 -13.49 -4.08 6.61
CA ILE A 66 -13.99 -5.26 5.91
C ILE A 66 -13.61 -6.48 6.73
N PRO A 67 -14.57 -7.27 7.24
CA PRO A 67 -14.25 -8.47 8.01
C PRO A 67 -13.63 -9.52 7.09
N ILE A 68 -12.72 -10.32 7.64
CA ILE A 68 -12.07 -11.45 6.95
C ILE A 68 -12.66 -12.73 7.54
N PHE A 69 -13.26 -13.58 6.70
CA PHE A 69 -13.87 -14.83 7.15
C PHE A 69 -12.82 -15.71 7.84
N PRO A 70 -13.08 -16.28 9.04
CA PRO A 70 -14.39 -16.55 9.64
C PRO A 70 -15.03 -15.41 10.45
N ASN A 71 -14.43 -14.23 10.52
CA ASN A 71 -15.08 -13.09 11.16
C ASN A 71 -16.32 -12.67 10.35
N THR A 72 -17.49 -12.66 10.99
CA THR A 72 -18.75 -12.18 10.39
C THR A 72 -19.29 -10.93 11.09
N SER A 73 -18.59 -10.42 12.11
CA SER A 73 -19.02 -9.28 12.90
C SER A 73 -18.66 -7.98 12.17
N HIS A 74 -19.66 -7.21 11.76
CA HIS A 74 -19.47 -5.88 11.18
C HIS A 74 -20.66 -4.98 11.55
N PRO A 75 -20.45 -3.71 11.98
CA PRO A 75 -21.54 -2.85 12.47
C PRO A 75 -22.69 -2.66 11.48
N ARG A 76 -22.40 -2.67 10.18
CA ARG A 76 -23.40 -2.55 9.09
C ARG A 76 -23.70 -3.85 8.34
N GLY A 77 -23.28 -4.99 8.87
CA GLY A 77 -23.53 -6.30 8.24
C GLY A 77 -22.81 -6.52 6.90
N ARG A 78 -21.60 -5.98 6.74
CA ARG A 78 -20.79 -6.17 5.54
C ARG A 78 -20.40 -7.64 5.42
N THR A 79 -20.59 -8.23 4.24
CA THR A 79 -20.21 -9.62 3.99
C THR A 79 -18.68 -9.77 4.04
N PRO A 80 -18.15 -10.76 4.76
CA PRO A 80 -16.70 -10.92 4.87
C PRO A 80 -16.03 -11.30 3.56
N LEU A 81 -14.74 -11.03 3.50
CA LEU A 81 -13.87 -11.51 2.45
C LEU A 81 -13.44 -12.95 2.74
N HIS A 82 -13.40 -13.77 1.70
CA HIS A 82 -12.99 -15.17 1.81
C HIS A 82 -11.60 -15.37 1.20
N THR A 83 -10.75 -16.08 1.93
CA THR A 83 -9.42 -16.45 1.46
C THR A 83 -9.33 -17.94 1.17
N GLU A 84 -8.31 -18.32 0.41
CA GLU A 84 -7.95 -19.71 0.13
C GLU A 84 -6.47 -19.95 0.48
N PRO A 85 -6.16 -20.83 1.45
CA PRO A 85 -7.11 -21.49 2.37
C PRO A 85 -7.82 -20.49 3.30
N VAL A 86 -8.79 -20.98 4.07
CA VAL A 86 -9.56 -20.17 5.03
C VAL A 86 -8.61 -19.47 6.00
N PHE A 87 -8.83 -18.17 6.23
CA PHE A 87 -8.02 -17.36 7.11
C PHE A 87 -8.15 -17.88 8.56
N PRO A 88 -7.04 -18.01 9.30
CA PRO A 88 -7.03 -18.73 10.58
C PRO A 88 -7.65 -17.93 11.74
N TYR A 89 -7.87 -16.62 11.59
CA TYR A 89 -8.28 -15.74 12.68
C TYR A 89 -9.71 -15.22 12.51
N SER A 90 -10.47 -15.23 13.59
CA SER A 90 -11.90 -14.94 13.65
C SER A 90 -12.27 -13.51 14.06
N ASN A 91 -11.27 -12.67 14.35
CA ASN A 91 -11.45 -11.28 14.80
C ASN A 91 -10.78 -10.25 13.86
N CYS A 92 -10.41 -10.64 12.65
CA CYS A 92 -9.61 -9.79 11.77
C CYS A 92 -10.41 -8.97 10.77
N TYR A 93 -9.86 -7.79 10.45
CA TYR A 93 -10.42 -6.79 9.55
C TYR A 93 -9.35 -6.18 8.65
N HIS A 94 -9.73 -5.83 7.42
CA HIS A 94 -9.06 -4.77 6.66
C HIS A 94 -9.64 -3.42 7.06
N TRP A 95 -8.81 -2.45 7.45
CA TRP A 95 -9.25 -1.07 7.63
C TRP A 95 -9.19 -0.30 6.30
N ALA A 96 -10.12 0.64 6.09
CA ALA A 96 -10.09 1.54 4.94
C ALA A 96 -8.85 2.47 5.00
N GLU A 97 -8.28 2.75 3.82
CA GLU A 97 -7.09 3.61 3.62
C GLU A 97 -5.94 3.36 4.61
N PHE A 98 -5.74 2.10 5.01
CA PHE A 98 -4.67 1.70 5.91
C PHE A 98 -3.60 0.92 5.16
N GLN A 99 -2.63 1.66 4.62
CA GLN A 99 -1.59 1.10 3.75
C GLN A 99 -0.24 1.79 3.97
N THR A 100 0.84 1.04 3.75
CA THR A 100 2.22 1.54 3.84
C THR A 100 3.14 0.70 2.96
N ASN A 101 4.34 1.19 2.73
CA ASN A 101 5.36 0.50 1.94
C ASN A 101 6.39 -0.14 2.87
N ILE A 102 6.86 -1.33 2.51
CA ILE A 102 7.91 -2.07 3.23
C ILE A 102 8.93 -2.63 2.26
N ARG A 103 10.08 -3.01 2.80
CA ARG A 103 11.08 -3.86 2.16
C ARG A 103 11.02 -5.23 2.81
N VAL A 104 10.84 -6.27 2.01
CA VAL A 104 10.88 -7.67 2.45
C VAL A 104 12.24 -8.24 2.12
N ARG A 105 12.94 -8.80 3.11
CA ARG A 105 14.24 -9.45 2.89
C ARG A 105 14.10 -10.64 1.94
N ALA A 106 15.01 -10.72 0.97
CA ALA A 106 15.11 -11.88 0.09
C ALA A 106 15.62 -13.11 0.84
N ARG A 107 15.08 -14.29 0.53
CA ARG A 107 15.54 -15.57 1.07
C ARG A 107 16.17 -16.42 -0.03
N PRO A 108 17.39 -16.97 0.17
CA PRO A 108 18.02 -17.86 -0.80
C PRO A 108 17.15 -19.05 -1.21
N GLU A 109 16.39 -19.60 -0.26
CA GLU A 109 15.44 -20.70 -0.45
C GLU A 109 14.11 -20.27 -1.10
N GLY A 110 13.87 -18.97 -1.27
CA GLY A 110 12.62 -18.41 -1.79
C GLY A 110 11.47 -18.42 -0.78
N PHE A 111 10.27 -18.18 -1.29
CA PHE A 111 9.02 -18.24 -0.52
C PHE A 111 8.18 -19.42 -1.01
N ASP A 112 7.72 -20.27 -0.10
CA ASP A 112 6.77 -21.34 -0.46
C ASP A 112 5.35 -20.77 -0.57
N GLU A 113 5.00 -20.31 -1.77
CA GLU A 113 3.68 -19.76 -2.08
C GLU A 113 2.53 -20.73 -1.82
N ARG A 114 2.78 -22.04 -1.73
CA ARG A 114 1.74 -23.03 -1.43
C ARG A 114 1.18 -22.88 0.00
N ARG A 115 1.96 -22.25 0.88
CA ARG A 115 1.57 -21.97 2.27
C ARG A 115 0.85 -20.63 2.40
N ALA A 116 0.81 -19.82 1.35
CA ALA A 116 0.20 -18.49 1.37
C ALA A 116 -1.32 -18.56 1.47
N ILE A 117 -1.89 -17.67 2.27
CA ILE A 117 -3.32 -17.41 2.29
C ILE A 117 -3.65 -16.34 1.25
N MET A 118 -4.43 -16.72 0.25
CA MET A 118 -4.68 -15.89 -0.92
C MET A 118 -6.10 -15.33 -0.95
N LEU A 119 -6.22 -14.06 -1.31
CA LEU A 119 -7.49 -13.47 -1.73
C LEU A 119 -7.67 -13.69 -3.24
N LYS A 120 -8.65 -14.49 -3.66
CA LYS A 120 -8.88 -14.77 -5.09
C LYS A 120 -9.53 -13.58 -5.80
N GLY A 121 -9.53 -13.61 -7.14
CA GLY A 121 -9.99 -12.50 -7.99
C GLY A 121 -11.36 -11.89 -7.61
N PRO A 122 -12.44 -12.69 -7.46
CA PRO A 122 -13.75 -12.16 -7.07
C PRO A 122 -13.74 -11.42 -5.73
N GLU A 123 -13.00 -11.96 -4.75
CA GLU A 123 -12.87 -11.37 -3.42
C GLU A 123 -12.00 -10.11 -3.44
N LYS A 124 -10.97 -10.04 -4.30
CA LYS A 124 -10.23 -8.79 -4.58
C LYS A 124 -11.13 -7.71 -5.18
N VAL A 125 -12.00 -8.05 -6.13
CA VAL A 125 -12.97 -7.09 -6.72
C VAL A 125 -13.93 -6.58 -5.65
N LYS A 126 -14.45 -7.49 -4.81
CA LYS A 126 -15.32 -7.13 -3.69
C LYS A 126 -14.64 -6.20 -2.69
N MET A 127 -13.39 -6.49 -2.33
CA MET A 127 -12.58 -5.65 -1.46
C MET A 127 -12.40 -4.24 -2.02
N ASN A 128 -12.05 -4.13 -3.32
CA ASN A 128 -11.88 -2.83 -3.98
C ASN A 128 -13.18 -2.01 -4.01
N ARG A 129 -14.33 -2.67 -4.18
CA ARG A 129 -15.64 -2.01 -4.11
C ARG A 129 -15.88 -1.43 -2.72
N TYR A 130 -15.66 -2.20 -1.66
CA TYR A 130 -15.83 -1.72 -0.30
C TYR A 130 -14.89 -0.58 0.04
N TRP A 131 -13.63 -0.63 -0.40
CA TRP A 131 -12.70 0.50 -0.23
C TRP A 131 -13.18 1.74 -0.98
N GLY A 132 -13.67 1.62 -2.22
CA GLY A 132 -14.22 2.76 -2.95
C GLY A 132 -15.42 3.41 -2.25
N ASP A 133 -16.32 2.59 -1.71
CA ASP A 133 -17.47 3.05 -0.92
C ASP A 133 -17.00 3.76 0.37
N ASP A 134 -15.99 3.22 1.07
CA ASP A 134 -15.45 3.79 2.30
C ASP A 134 -14.70 5.11 2.05
N ILE A 135 -13.87 5.20 1.01
CA ILE A 135 -13.15 6.43 0.64
C ILE A 135 -14.13 7.56 0.35
N THR A 136 -15.16 7.28 -0.47
CA THR A 136 -16.19 8.27 -0.79
C THR A 136 -16.88 8.79 0.47
N ARG A 137 -17.10 7.91 1.45
CA ARG A 137 -17.74 8.28 2.72
C ARG A 137 -16.77 8.99 3.68
N MET A 138 -15.48 8.66 3.67
CA MET A 138 -14.45 9.38 4.43
C MET A 138 -14.41 10.84 3.99
N ASP A 139 -14.36 11.09 2.69
CA ASP A 139 -14.37 12.45 2.12
C ASP A 139 -15.62 13.24 2.53
N GLU A 140 -16.79 12.58 2.53
CA GLU A 140 -18.04 13.17 3.00
C GLU A 140 -17.98 13.56 4.48
N LEU A 141 -17.56 12.64 5.35
CA LEU A 141 -17.47 12.87 6.79
C LEU A 141 -16.45 13.95 7.12
N GLN A 142 -15.29 13.93 6.47
CA GLN A 142 -14.26 14.94 6.64
C GLN A 142 -14.76 16.33 6.20
N ARG A 143 -15.46 16.41 5.06
CA ARG A 143 -16.07 17.67 4.59
C ARG A 143 -17.12 18.20 5.57
N GLN A 144 -18.01 17.34 6.05
CA GLN A 144 -19.02 17.70 7.05
C GLN A 144 -18.36 18.18 8.35
N HIS A 145 -17.29 17.51 8.79
CA HIS A 145 -16.56 17.91 9.98
C HIS A 145 -15.96 19.31 9.84
N ARG A 146 -15.28 19.60 8.71
CA ARG A 146 -14.69 20.91 8.44
C ARG A 146 -15.73 22.04 8.38
N ILE A 147 -16.89 21.78 7.76
CA ILE A 147 -18.00 22.74 7.74
C ILE A 147 -18.51 23.01 9.16
N ALA A 148 -18.67 21.96 9.97
CA ALA A 148 -19.20 22.08 11.33
C ALA A 148 -18.23 22.80 12.29
N THR A 149 -16.93 22.62 12.12
CA THR A 149 -15.90 23.23 12.97
C THR A 149 -15.43 24.60 12.46
N GLY A 150 -15.81 24.99 11.24
CA GLY A 150 -15.29 26.19 10.60
C GLY A 150 -13.78 26.10 10.30
N TRP A 151 -13.23 24.87 10.26
CA TRP A 151 -11.81 24.66 10.01
C TRP A 151 -11.46 25.14 8.60
N GLN A 152 -10.59 26.14 8.54
CA GLN A 152 -9.93 26.56 7.31
C GLN A 152 -8.56 25.88 7.28
N ALA A 153 -8.23 25.26 6.14
CA ALA A 153 -6.87 24.78 5.92
C ALA A 153 -5.89 25.96 6.16
N PRO A 154 -4.74 25.72 6.79
CA PRO A 154 -3.71 26.75 6.89
C PRO A 154 -3.46 27.32 5.49
N ALA A 155 -3.50 28.65 5.36
CA ALA A 155 -3.17 29.29 4.09
C ALA A 155 -1.80 28.77 3.65
N ALA A 156 -1.74 28.10 2.50
CA ALA A 156 -0.47 27.68 1.91
C ALA A 156 0.42 28.92 1.86
N GLN A 157 1.50 28.93 2.61
CA GLN A 157 2.47 30.02 2.50
C GLN A 157 3.00 29.99 1.07
N PRO A 158 3.15 31.15 0.41
CA PRO A 158 3.76 31.19 -0.90
C PRO A 158 5.21 30.73 -0.75
N GLU A 159 5.47 29.48 -1.12
CA GLU A 159 6.83 29.04 -1.39
C GLU A 159 7.35 29.89 -2.55
N ILE A 160 8.46 30.58 -2.28
CA ILE A 160 9.19 31.35 -3.27
C ILE A 160 9.61 30.36 -4.35
N SER A 161 8.90 30.40 -5.47
CA SER A 161 9.18 29.61 -6.65
C SER A 161 10.50 30.12 -7.24
N ASP A 162 11.56 29.33 -7.14
CA ASP A 162 12.69 29.45 -8.05
C ASP A 162 12.31 28.72 -9.34
N SER A 163 12.16 29.52 -10.40
CA SER A 163 11.63 29.14 -11.68
C SER A 163 12.59 28.25 -12.48
N SER A 164 12.11 27.10 -12.96
CA SER A 164 12.47 26.53 -14.27
C SER A 164 11.41 25.51 -14.69
N GLU A 165 10.43 26.01 -15.46
CA GLU A 165 9.39 25.25 -16.15
C GLU A 165 9.97 24.30 -17.21
N VAL A 166 9.31 23.15 -17.45
CA VAL A 166 8.76 22.85 -18.78
C VAL A 166 7.39 22.18 -18.63
N SER A 167 6.42 22.79 -19.30
CA SER A 167 4.97 22.58 -19.30
C SER A 167 4.51 21.31 -20.02
N LEU A 168 3.36 20.74 -19.62
CA LEU A 168 2.40 20.15 -20.54
C LEU A 168 0.95 20.39 -20.07
N ASP A 169 0.23 21.12 -20.92
CA ASP A 169 -1.17 21.55 -20.84
C ASP A 169 -2.17 20.41 -20.60
N ARG A 170 -3.17 20.69 -19.76
CA ARG A 170 -4.39 19.89 -19.63
C ARG A 170 -5.62 20.78 -19.83
N HIS A 171 -6.10 20.84 -21.07
CA HIS A 171 -7.40 21.43 -21.38
C HIS A 171 -8.55 20.50 -20.96
N HIS A 172 -9.45 21.06 -20.14
CA HIS A 172 -10.79 20.55 -19.90
C HIS A 172 -11.73 21.02 -21.04
N THR A 173 -12.54 20.13 -21.59
CA THR A 173 -13.84 20.47 -22.20
C THR A 173 -14.80 19.28 -22.18
N SER A 174 -16.01 19.52 -21.66
CA SER A 174 -17.16 18.61 -21.69
C SER A 174 -18.00 18.83 -22.95
N ALA A 175 -18.56 17.76 -23.53
CA ALA A 175 -20.00 17.58 -23.87
C ALA A 175 -20.25 16.57 -25.02
N SER A 176 -21.12 15.59 -24.70
CA SER A 176 -22.18 14.90 -25.47
C SER A 176 -22.12 14.53 -26.97
N ALA A 177 -22.61 13.30 -27.20
CA ALA A 177 -23.46 12.77 -28.28
C ALA A 177 -22.82 12.12 -29.53
N SER A 178 -22.94 10.79 -29.56
CA SER A 178 -23.26 9.84 -30.65
C SER A 178 -22.90 10.17 -32.11
N THR A 179 -22.18 9.27 -32.78
CA THR A 179 -22.70 8.30 -33.79
C THR A 179 -21.55 7.49 -34.44
N SER A 180 -21.93 6.33 -34.96
CA SER A 180 -21.18 5.25 -35.63
C SER A 180 -20.08 5.64 -36.62
N SER A 181 -19.01 4.83 -36.72
CA SER A 181 -18.74 3.92 -37.86
C SER A 181 -17.31 3.34 -37.86
N VAL A 182 -17.10 2.38 -38.75
CA VAL A 182 -16.18 1.24 -38.76
C VAL A 182 -14.73 1.53 -39.22
N ASN A 183 -13.82 0.63 -38.78
CA ASN A 183 -12.58 0.13 -39.40
C ASN A 183 -11.64 1.08 -40.16
N SER A 184 -10.36 1.02 -39.81
CA SER A 184 -9.33 0.44 -40.69
C SER A 184 -8.03 0.20 -39.93
N GLY A 185 -7.46 -1.00 -40.12
CA GLY A 185 -6.15 -1.36 -39.61
C GLY A 185 -5.02 -0.65 -40.35
N SER A 186 -3.90 -0.50 -39.66
CA SER A 186 -2.59 -0.30 -40.29
C SER A 186 -1.53 -0.74 -39.30
N SER A 187 -0.86 -1.83 -39.65
CA SER A 187 0.39 -2.27 -39.04
C SER A 187 1.53 -1.59 -39.79
N CYS A 188 2.39 -0.89 -39.09
CA CYS A 188 3.76 -0.65 -39.53
C CYS A 188 4.69 -0.95 -38.35
N ALA A 189 5.31 -2.12 -38.43
CA ALA A 189 6.60 -2.34 -37.82
C ALA A 189 7.62 -1.50 -38.60
N ASP A 190 8.43 -0.73 -37.90
CA ASP A 190 9.73 -0.30 -38.43
C ASP A 190 10.77 -0.43 -37.32
N SER A 191 11.66 -1.39 -37.53
CA SER A 191 12.86 -1.60 -36.72
C SER A 191 13.98 -0.81 -37.36
N ALA A 192 14.52 0.17 -36.64
CA ALA A 192 15.84 0.72 -36.90
C ALA A 192 16.76 0.30 -35.75
N LEU A 193 17.62 -0.68 -36.03
CA LEU A 193 18.79 -1.00 -35.22
C LEU A 193 19.79 0.15 -35.35
N SER A 194 20.18 0.75 -34.23
CA SER A 194 21.41 1.53 -34.15
C SER A 194 22.03 1.40 -32.77
N GLU A 195 23.15 0.68 -32.77
CA GLU A 195 24.40 0.95 -32.05
C GLU A 195 24.33 1.04 -30.52
N GLU A 196 24.66 -0.11 -29.92
CA GLU A 196 25.39 -0.35 -28.66
C GLU A 196 25.64 0.90 -27.79
N SER A 197 24.67 1.19 -26.91
CA SER A 197 24.89 2.01 -25.73
C SER A 197 24.72 1.12 -24.50
N GLU A 198 25.82 0.85 -23.81
CA GLU A 198 25.87 0.13 -22.53
C GLU A 198 25.09 0.87 -21.40
N ASP A 199 24.55 2.05 -21.67
CA ASP A 199 23.79 2.89 -20.73
C ASP A 199 22.25 2.68 -20.82
N SER A 200 21.78 1.93 -21.83
CA SER A 200 20.34 1.67 -22.03
C SER A 200 19.77 0.72 -20.96
N VAL A 201 20.56 -0.25 -20.48
CA VAL A 201 20.11 -1.20 -19.47
C VAL A 201 19.89 -0.51 -18.12
N GLY A 202 20.72 0.46 -17.75
CA GLY A 202 20.59 1.24 -16.52
C GLY A 202 19.36 2.14 -16.51
N ALA A 203 19.05 2.77 -17.63
CA ALA A 203 17.83 3.59 -17.78
C ALA A 203 16.55 2.74 -17.72
N VAL A 204 16.55 1.55 -18.34
CA VAL A 204 15.43 0.60 -18.26
C VAL A 204 15.30 0.00 -16.85
N MET A 205 16.41 -0.27 -16.16
CA MET A 205 16.42 -0.72 -14.75
C MET A 205 15.78 0.33 -13.82
N ASN A 206 16.02 1.63 -14.03
CA ASN A 206 15.40 2.70 -13.24
C ASN A 206 13.89 2.83 -13.48
N ILE A 207 13.39 2.51 -14.68
CA ILE A 207 11.95 2.52 -14.99
C ILE A 207 11.20 1.45 -14.17
N PHE A 208 11.79 0.27 -13.96
CA PHE A 208 11.16 -0.83 -13.22
C PHE A 208 11.51 -0.88 -11.72
N ALA A 209 12.57 -0.17 -11.31
CA ALA A 209 12.99 -0.09 -9.91
C ALA A 209 12.37 1.09 -9.16
N GLY A 210 11.75 2.07 -9.84
CA GLY A 210 11.28 3.32 -9.21
C GLY A 210 12.42 4.14 -8.57
N PRO A 211 12.20 5.41 -8.21
CA PRO A 211 13.21 6.18 -7.51
C PRO A 211 13.55 5.52 -6.15
N ASN A 212 14.84 5.29 -5.93
CA ASN A 212 15.41 4.70 -4.72
C ASN A 212 15.44 5.68 -3.52
N GLN A 213 14.90 6.89 -3.70
CA GLN A 213 15.10 8.03 -2.80
C GLN A 213 14.52 7.80 -1.38
N ASP A 214 13.51 6.94 -1.24
CA ASP A 214 12.86 6.68 0.06
C ASP A 214 13.24 5.33 0.70
N ILE A 215 14.15 4.54 0.09
CA ILE A 215 14.50 3.18 0.56
C ILE A 215 14.95 3.19 2.02
N ILE A 216 15.68 4.23 2.40
CA ILE A 216 16.28 4.40 3.71
C ILE A 216 15.21 4.44 4.81
N VAL A 217 14.05 5.02 4.52
CA VAL A 217 12.95 5.24 5.46
C VAL A 217 11.99 4.04 5.52
N LEU A 218 12.03 3.14 4.53
CA LEU A 218 11.13 1.99 4.49
C LEU A 218 11.57 0.89 5.47
N PRO A 219 10.66 0.37 6.30
CA PRO A 219 10.93 -0.77 7.15
C PRO A 219 11.42 -1.99 6.39
N LEU A 220 12.55 -2.55 6.83
CA LEU A 220 13.05 -3.82 6.35
C LEU A 220 12.58 -4.93 7.29
N VAL A 221 11.77 -5.85 6.77
CA VAL A 221 11.10 -6.90 7.53
C VAL A 221 11.41 -8.29 6.96
N ASP A 222 11.28 -9.28 7.82
CA ASP A 222 11.22 -10.69 7.42
C ASP A 222 9.75 -11.11 7.26
N LEU A 223 9.46 -11.97 6.29
CA LEU A 223 8.10 -12.35 5.91
C LEU A 223 7.90 -13.87 6.03
N TRP A 224 6.75 -14.26 6.57
CA TRP A 224 6.28 -15.64 6.65
C TRP A 224 4.90 -15.75 6.00
N LEU A 225 4.67 -16.85 5.28
CA LEU A 225 3.39 -17.09 4.57
C LEU A 225 2.44 -17.95 5.41
N ASP A 226 2.99 -18.70 6.36
CA ASP A 226 2.34 -19.62 7.29
C ASP A 226 1.88 -18.90 8.56
N LEU A 227 0.73 -18.23 8.48
CA LEU A 227 0.24 -17.37 9.57
C LEU A 227 0.11 -18.11 10.92
N ALA A 228 -0.65 -19.21 10.97
CA ALA A 228 -1.03 -19.88 12.22
C ALA A 228 0.14 -20.56 12.96
N GLU A 229 1.26 -20.79 12.28
CA GLU A 229 2.47 -21.37 12.89
C GLU A 229 3.34 -20.29 13.56
N ASN A 230 3.23 -19.04 13.11
CA ASN A 230 4.09 -17.94 13.54
C ASN A 230 3.40 -16.93 14.47
N LEU A 231 2.06 -16.89 14.51
CA LEU A 231 1.33 -15.94 15.33
C LEU A 231 0.00 -16.52 15.80
N LYS A 232 -0.32 -16.33 17.08
CA LYS A 232 -1.64 -16.67 17.62
C LYS A 232 -2.58 -15.49 17.50
N GLN A 233 -3.87 -15.77 17.49
CA GLN A 233 -4.90 -14.74 17.33
C GLN A 233 -4.84 -13.66 18.43
N GLU A 234 -4.62 -14.08 19.67
CA GLU A 234 -4.52 -13.22 20.85
C GLU A 234 -3.28 -12.33 20.86
N ASP A 235 -2.25 -12.71 20.10
CA ASP A 235 -0.97 -12.01 20.02
C ASP A 235 -0.91 -11.01 18.86
N ILE A 236 -1.96 -10.93 18.02
CA ILE A 236 -2.02 -9.98 16.91
C ILE A 236 -2.08 -8.56 17.48
N PRO A 237 -1.06 -7.71 17.24
CA PRO A 237 -1.05 -6.35 17.77
C PRO A 237 -2.02 -5.43 17.02
N ASN A 238 -2.31 -4.26 17.61
CA ASN A 238 -2.96 -3.18 16.88
C ASN A 238 -2.00 -2.68 15.80
N PRO A 239 -2.40 -2.63 14.52
CA PRO A 239 -1.45 -2.32 13.47
C PRO A 239 -1.05 -0.83 13.42
N LEU A 240 -1.67 0.05 14.22
CA LEU A 240 -1.14 1.40 14.48
C LEU A 240 0.23 1.38 15.16
N ASP A 241 0.51 0.34 15.95
CA ASP A 241 1.81 0.22 16.61
C ASP A 241 2.96 0.02 15.61
N PHE A 242 2.67 -0.54 14.43
CA PHE A 242 3.66 -0.66 13.34
C PHE A 242 4.15 0.72 12.89
N PHE A 243 3.25 1.68 12.78
CA PHE A 243 3.59 3.05 12.39
C PHE A 243 4.40 3.74 13.49
N LYS A 244 4.05 3.53 14.76
CA LYS A 244 4.86 4.03 15.89
C LYS A 244 6.27 3.44 15.90
N GLU A 245 6.41 2.14 15.65
CA GLU A 245 7.71 1.47 15.55
C GLU A 245 8.54 2.04 14.38
N ARG A 246 7.92 2.25 13.22
CA ARG A 246 8.58 2.88 12.07
C ARG A 246 9.03 4.30 12.40
N ASP A 247 8.13 5.11 12.93
CA ASP A 247 8.35 6.55 13.18
C ASP A 247 9.33 6.79 14.34
N ALA A 248 9.60 5.78 15.17
CA ALA A 248 10.59 5.86 16.25
C ALA A 248 12.05 5.72 15.78
N VAL A 249 12.30 5.31 14.52
CA VAL A 249 13.66 5.15 13.96
C VAL A 249 14.04 6.27 13.00
N VAL A 250 13.07 7.08 12.57
CA VAL A 250 13.23 8.11 11.54
C VAL A 250 13.29 9.48 12.17
#